data_AF-A0A1S2Q4K4-F1
#
_entry.id   AF-A0A1S2Q4K4-F1
#
_cell.length_a   1.000
_cell.length_b   1.000
_cell.length_c   1.000
_cell.angle_alpha   90.00
_cell.angle_beta   90.00
_cell.angle_gamma   90.00
#
_symmetry.space_group_name_H-M   'P 1'
#
loop_
_entity.id
_entity.type
_entity.pdbx_description
1 polymer ?
#
loop_
_entity_poly.entity_id
_entity_poly.type
_entity_poly.pdbx_seq_one_letter_code
_entity_poly.pdbx_strand_id
1 'polypeptide(L)'
;MTPREAPLLEEVTGARQELTVVLPVRLLRVPDWFDGPFPFELGSRRTDARTRSTYFAPASARALYGSPGRPRRWHLPLDVKQDGLHLLGMELIRAVTVRNPEHALAVLHLSVERPLLPILRALAGRRRNAVDDPLTGPFDPARLLAGIADVRDPNAPFATAQPYTIAFMTPTPQQTPALRSGLEGALPASADRWLWQLASRSTPEDFPLPPETAGDQLKDVVRISADWSALVLRQGAAFLGHRSDTGAGDFFEFAALHSRTVYLDALLLGALQRDHIDELTDELSEVFNSSQLARQVAALERNIAVFRSTYWRQHLTAHGAANDLLLAFQNQHRLPARFREILAEAADYSRLVQTQESQQISGALGVLTILGLPLGTALSILQVLGDNSVTDLLVALTLSVAAAAGALTTRYGRLVLSSLRGGEGKT
;
A
#
# COMPACT_ATOMS: atom_id res chain seq x y z
N MET A 1 -34.09 -38.19 11.62
CA MET A 1 -33.44 -37.56 10.44
C MET A 1 -32.06 -37.11 10.88
N THR A 2 -31.02 -37.79 10.44
CA THR A 2 -29.64 -37.30 10.55
C THR A 2 -29.55 -35.93 9.86
N PRO A 3 -28.96 -34.90 10.47
CA PRO A 3 -28.76 -33.63 9.78
C PRO A 3 -27.94 -33.93 8.53
N ARG A 4 -28.52 -33.62 7.36
CA ARG A 4 -27.82 -33.73 6.08
C ARG A 4 -26.59 -32.82 6.20
N GLU A 5 -25.41 -33.43 6.16
CA GLU A 5 -24.16 -32.69 6.26
C GLU A 5 -24.16 -31.61 5.17
N ALA A 6 -23.93 -30.36 5.55
CA ALA A 6 -23.95 -29.25 4.61
C ALA A 6 -22.87 -29.50 3.54
N PRO A 7 -23.14 -29.27 2.25
CA PRO A 7 -22.16 -29.53 1.20
C PRO A 7 -20.90 -28.71 1.44
N LEU A 8 -19.74 -29.36 1.26
CA LEU A 8 -18.44 -28.71 1.35
C LEU A 8 -18.31 -27.71 0.21
N LEU A 9 -17.87 -26.48 0.51
CA LEU A 9 -17.75 -25.41 -0.48
C LEU A 9 -16.83 -25.78 -1.67
N GLU A 10 -15.97 -26.78 -1.51
CA GLU A 10 -15.09 -27.30 -2.55
C GLU A 10 -15.82 -27.87 -3.76
N GLU A 11 -17.04 -28.36 -3.56
CA GLU A 11 -17.85 -29.02 -4.59
C GLU A 11 -19.00 -28.13 -5.06
N VAL A 12 -19.15 -26.94 -4.45
CA VAL A 12 -20.32 -26.08 -4.65
C VAL A 12 -20.02 -25.04 -5.74
N THR A 13 -20.78 -25.11 -6.82
CA THR A 13 -20.85 -24.06 -7.86
C THR A 13 -21.98 -23.09 -7.52
N GLY A 14 -21.66 -21.81 -7.33
CA GLY A 14 -22.66 -20.76 -7.12
C GLY A 14 -23.53 -20.50 -8.37
N ALA A 15 -24.65 -19.81 -8.20
CA ALA A 15 -25.50 -19.38 -9.31
C ALA A 15 -24.78 -18.36 -10.21
N ARG A 16 -24.02 -17.46 -9.58
CA ARG A 16 -23.10 -16.52 -10.22
C ARG A 16 -21.77 -16.60 -9.48
N GLN A 17 -20.68 -16.72 -10.22
CA GLN A 17 -19.34 -16.72 -9.65
C GLN A 17 -18.41 -15.86 -10.50
N GLU A 18 -17.67 -15.03 -9.79
CA GLU A 18 -16.76 -14.07 -10.36
C GLU A 18 -15.44 -14.09 -9.58
N LEU A 19 -14.35 -13.96 -10.31
CA LEU A 19 -13.00 -13.92 -9.79
C LEU A 19 -12.27 -12.73 -10.41
N THR A 20 -11.70 -11.89 -9.56
CA THR A 20 -10.69 -10.91 -9.97
C THR A 20 -9.36 -11.31 -9.38
N VAL A 21 -8.30 -11.32 -10.19
CA VAL A 21 -6.94 -11.64 -9.76
C VAL A 21 -6.07 -10.41 -9.91
N VAL A 22 -5.39 -10.01 -8.84
CA VAL A 22 -4.47 -8.86 -8.81
C VAL A 22 -3.04 -9.36 -8.63
N LEU A 23 -2.17 -9.00 -9.57
CA LEU A 23 -0.77 -9.44 -9.65
C LEU A 23 0.16 -8.23 -9.61
N PRO A 24 1.23 -8.23 -8.82
CA PRO A 24 2.27 -7.23 -8.94
C PRO A 24 3.11 -7.49 -10.19
N VAL A 25 3.34 -6.44 -10.98
CA VAL A 25 4.09 -6.50 -12.24
C VAL A 25 5.06 -5.33 -12.34
N ARG A 26 6.06 -5.47 -13.21
CA ARG A 26 7.01 -4.42 -13.55
C ARG A 26 6.71 -3.94 -14.97
N LEU A 27 6.26 -2.70 -15.12
CA LEU A 27 6.01 -2.11 -16.43
C LEU A 27 7.31 -1.89 -17.19
N LEU A 28 7.39 -2.46 -18.40
CA LEU A 28 8.48 -2.22 -19.35
C LEU A 28 8.23 -0.96 -20.19
N ARG A 29 6.96 -0.69 -20.48
CA ARG A 29 6.52 0.51 -21.21
C ARG A 29 5.08 0.87 -20.85
N VAL A 30 4.66 2.07 -21.25
CA VAL A 30 3.23 2.42 -21.24
C VAL A 30 2.53 1.55 -22.29
N PRO A 31 1.45 0.84 -21.91
CA PRO A 31 0.71 0.02 -22.87
C PRO A 31 -0.02 0.91 -23.89
N ASP A 32 -0.15 0.43 -25.11
CA ASP A 32 -1.01 1.02 -26.14
C ASP A 32 -2.44 0.48 -26.01
N TRP A 33 -2.98 0.62 -24.81
CA TRP A 33 -4.30 0.12 -24.40
C TRP A 33 -5.25 1.29 -24.15
N PHE A 34 -6.54 1.00 -24.00
CA PHE A 34 -7.52 2.04 -23.71
C PHE A 34 -7.29 2.62 -22.31
N ASP A 35 -7.32 3.95 -22.21
CA ASP A 35 -7.21 4.66 -20.94
C ASP A 35 -8.39 4.37 -20.00
N GLY A 36 -8.09 4.28 -18.71
CA GLY A 36 -9.06 4.01 -17.64
C GLY A 36 -9.20 2.53 -17.28
N PRO A 37 -10.01 2.21 -16.26
CA PRO A 37 -10.27 0.84 -15.86
C PRO A 37 -11.17 0.12 -16.88
N PHE A 38 -11.27 -1.20 -16.78
CA PHE A 38 -12.13 -1.99 -17.64
C PHE A 38 -13.60 -1.58 -17.41
N PRO A 39 -14.32 -1.17 -18.47
CA PRO A 39 -15.71 -0.75 -18.34
C PRO A 39 -16.63 -1.97 -18.32
N PHE A 40 -17.40 -2.13 -17.24
CA PHE A 40 -18.50 -3.09 -17.22
C PHE A 40 -19.83 -2.38 -17.49
N GLU A 41 -20.71 -3.07 -18.20
CA GLU A 41 -22.02 -2.57 -18.61
C GLU A 41 -23.15 -3.40 -17.98
N LEU A 42 -24.17 -2.72 -17.47
CA LEU A 42 -25.39 -3.32 -16.93
C LEU A 42 -26.59 -2.47 -17.34
N GLY A 43 -27.34 -2.93 -18.35
CA GLY A 43 -28.41 -2.15 -18.97
C GLY A 43 -27.87 -0.83 -19.53
N SER A 44 -28.41 0.30 -19.08
CA SER A 44 -27.94 1.64 -19.48
C SER A 44 -26.74 2.17 -18.67
N ARG A 45 -26.27 1.42 -17.67
CA ARG A 45 -25.16 1.85 -16.79
C ARG A 45 -23.83 1.34 -17.34
N ARG A 46 -22.88 2.25 -17.51
CA ARG A 46 -21.48 1.94 -17.82
C ARG A 46 -20.56 2.43 -16.70
N THR A 47 -19.70 1.53 -16.23
CA THR A 47 -18.79 1.75 -15.09
C THR A 47 -17.37 2.06 -15.55
N ASP A 48 -17.21 3.15 -16.29
CA ASP A 48 -15.91 3.65 -16.74
C ASP A 48 -15.21 4.54 -15.69
N ALA A 49 -14.03 5.08 -16.03
CA ALA A 49 -13.29 6.00 -15.17
C ALA A 49 -14.12 7.20 -14.71
N ARG A 50 -14.96 7.77 -15.59
CA ARG A 50 -15.77 8.96 -15.30
C ARG A 50 -16.83 8.63 -14.27
N THR A 51 -17.60 7.56 -14.48
CA THR A 51 -18.63 7.12 -13.55
C THR A 51 -18.01 6.70 -12.21
N ARG A 52 -16.94 5.91 -12.23
CA ARG A 52 -16.31 5.43 -10.98
C ARG A 52 -15.66 6.56 -10.19
N SER A 53 -15.14 7.60 -10.84
CA SER A 53 -14.56 8.76 -10.16
C SER A 53 -15.55 9.50 -9.27
N THR A 54 -16.86 9.44 -9.53
CA THR A 54 -17.87 10.13 -8.70
C THR A 54 -18.03 9.48 -7.32
N TYR A 55 -17.61 8.23 -7.18
CA TYR A 55 -17.63 7.54 -5.90
C TYR A 55 -16.49 7.99 -5.00
N PHE A 56 -15.39 8.50 -5.55
CA PHE A 56 -14.16 8.78 -4.80
C PHE A 56 -13.89 10.28 -4.65
N ALA A 57 -13.23 10.64 -3.54
CA ALA A 57 -12.64 11.95 -3.39
C ALA A 57 -11.64 12.21 -4.55
N PRO A 58 -11.52 13.45 -5.04
CA PRO A 58 -10.71 13.76 -6.21
C PRO A 58 -9.25 13.28 -6.15
N ALA A 59 -8.64 13.27 -4.96
CA ALA A 59 -7.28 12.77 -4.77
C ALA A 59 -7.17 11.25 -5.01
N SER A 60 -8.10 10.48 -4.42
CA SER A 60 -8.19 9.03 -4.59
C SER A 60 -8.51 8.64 -6.04
N ALA A 61 -9.42 9.38 -6.70
CA ALA A 61 -9.70 9.18 -8.12
C ALA A 61 -8.45 9.42 -8.98
N ARG A 62 -7.68 10.49 -8.72
CA ARG A 62 -6.40 10.73 -9.43
C ARG A 62 -5.35 9.66 -9.14
N ALA A 63 -5.30 9.14 -7.92
CA ALA A 63 -4.39 8.04 -7.58
C ALA A 63 -4.70 6.77 -8.39
N LEU A 64 -5.99 6.45 -8.55
CA LEU A 64 -6.48 5.24 -9.23
C LEU A 64 -6.51 5.35 -10.75
N TYR A 65 -6.93 6.49 -11.30
CA TYR A 65 -7.19 6.66 -12.74
C TYR A 65 -6.19 7.57 -13.44
N GLY A 66 -5.51 8.44 -12.70
CA GLY A 66 -4.62 9.47 -13.24
C GLY A 66 -5.33 10.80 -13.47
N SER A 67 -4.72 11.64 -14.29
CA SER A 67 -5.24 12.95 -14.70
C SER A 67 -5.34 13.01 -16.22
N PRO A 68 -6.13 13.94 -16.81
CA PRO A 68 -6.14 14.15 -18.25
C PRO A 68 -4.73 14.30 -18.83
N GLY A 69 -4.40 13.52 -19.87
CA GLY A 69 -3.06 13.47 -20.49
C GLY A 69 -1.99 12.73 -19.69
N ARG A 70 -2.31 12.19 -18.51
CA ARG A 70 -1.43 11.39 -17.65
C ARG A 70 -2.20 10.21 -17.04
N PRO A 71 -2.65 9.25 -17.85
CA PRO A 71 -3.37 8.08 -17.37
C PRO A 71 -2.48 7.26 -16.43
N ARG A 72 -3.10 6.68 -15.40
CA ARG A 72 -2.45 5.74 -14.49
C ARG A 72 -3.03 4.34 -14.59
N ARG A 73 -4.10 4.16 -15.34
CA ARG A 73 -4.78 2.89 -15.50
C ARG A 73 -5.18 2.71 -16.94
N TRP A 74 -5.01 1.49 -17.43
CA TRP A 74 -5.36 1.08 -18.78
C TRP A 74 -6.11 -0.24 -18.74
N HIS A 75 -6.87 -0.54 -19.79
CA HIS A 75 -7.57 -1.81 -19.91
C HIS A 75 -7.47 -2.39 -21.33
N LEU A 76 -7.50 -3.71 -21.38
CA LEU A 76 -7.58 -4.49 -22.60
C LEU A 76 -8.78 -5.46 -22.49
N PRO A 77 -9.82 -5.29 -23.32
CA PRO A 77 -10.87 -6.29 -23.46
C PRO A 77 -10.33 -7.58 -24.04
N LEU A 78 -10.78 -8.69 -23.49
CA LEU A 78 -10.41 -10.04 -23.91
C LEU A 78 -11.68 -10.90 -23.96
N ASP A 79 -11.63 -11.97 -24.73
CA ASP A 79 -12.70 -12.97 -24.76
C ASP A 79 -12.07 -14.35 -24.89
N VAL A 80 -11.53 -14.84 -23.78
CA VAL A 80 -10.74 -16.08 -23.74
C VAL A 80 -11.37 -17.04 -22.74
N LYS A 81 -11.67 -18.27 -23.18
CA LYS A 81 -12.33 -19.30 -22.36
C LYS A 81 -11.48 -20.56 -22.28
N GLN A 82 -11.35 -21.11 -21.08
CA GLN A 82 -10.73 -22.42 -20.86
C GLN A 82 -11.22 -23.01 -19.53
N ASP A 83 -11.57 -24.30 -19.54
CA ASP A 83 -11.88 -25.10 -18.34
C ASP A 83 -12.91 -24.46 -17.39
N GLY A 84 -13.97 -23.85 -17.92
CA GLY A 84 -15.02 -23.18 -17.14
C GLY A 84 -14.58 -21.84 -16.53
N LEU A 85 -13.46 -21.27 -16.99
CA LEU A 85 -13.06 -19.89 -16.72
C LEU A 85 -13.19 -19.07 -18.01
N HIS A 86 -13.63 -17.83 -17.87
CA HIS A 86 -13.74 -16.89 -18.98
C HIS A 86 -13.13 -15.54 -18.59
N LEU A 87 -11.99 -15.22 -19.20
CA LEU A 87 -11.29 -13.95 -19.04
C LEU A 87 -11.97 -12.89 -19.92
N LEU A 88 -12.62 -11.93 -19.27
CA LEU A 88 -13.41 -10.84 -19.88
C LEU A 88 -12.52 -9.65 -20.29
N GLY A 89 -11.38 -9.51 -19.64
CA GLY A 89 -10.49 -8.39 -19.83
C GLY A 89 -9.47 -8.29 -18.72
N MET A 90 -8.49 -7.44 -18.96
CA MET A 90 -7.47 -7.13 -17.98
C MET A 90 -7.22 -5.63 -17.87
N GLU A 91 -6.64 -5.24 -16.76
CA GLU A 91 -6.23 -3.87 -16.50
C GLU A 91 -4.78 -3.81 -16.04
N LEU A 92 -4.14 -2.68 -16.28
CA LEU A 92 -2.87 -2.32 -15.67
C LEU A 92 -3.05 -1.01 -14.91
N ILE A 93 -2.66 -0.98 -13.65
CA ILE A 93 -2.60 0.23 -12.83
C ILE A 93 -1.18 0.50 -12.40
N ARG A 94 -0.71 1.72 -12.68
CA ARG A 94 0.61 2.20 -12.29
C ARG A 94 0.64 2.45 -10.78
N ALA A 95 1.52 1.74 -10.09
CA ALA A 95 1.70 1.75 -8.64
C ALA A 95 3.07 2.33 -8.25
N VAL A 96 3.50 3.37 -8.98
CA VAL A 96 4.83 3.98 -8.81
C VAL A 96 5.10 4.37 -7.37
N THR A 97 6.26 3.92 -6.89
CA THR A 97 6.93 4.39 -5.68
C THR A 97 8.26 5.06 -6.10
N VAL A 98 8.91 5.84 -5.23
CA VAL A 98 10.20 6.48 -5.51
C VAL A 98 11.28 5.44 -5.89
N ARG A 99 11.37 4.34 -5.14
CA ARG A 99 12.30 3.23 -5.34
C ARG A 99 11.91 2.34 -6.52
N ASN A 100 10.61 2.22 -6.80
CA ASN A 100 10.09 1.35 -7.86
C ASN A 100 9.26 2.14 -8.89
N PRO A 101 9.91 2.91 -9.78
CA PRO A 101 9.21 3.72 -10.78
C PRO A 101 8.47 2.89 -11.86
N GLU A 102 8.79 1.60 -11.95
CA GLU A 102 8.18 0.67 -12.89
C GLU A 102 7.13 -0.22 -12.22
N HIS A 103 6.87 -0.07 -10.91
CA HIS A 103 5.88 -0.90 -10.21
C HIS A 103 4.46 -0.63 -10.69
N ALA A 104 3.71 -1.71 -10.88
CA ALA A 104 2.31 -1.70 -11.29
C ALA A 104 1.58 -2.93 -10.77
N LEU A 105 0.26 -2.91 -10.89
CA LEU A 105 -0.59 -4.08 -10.65
C LEU A 105 -1.32 -4.42 -11.96
N ALA A 106 -1.29 -5.70 -12.33
CA ALA A 106 -2.17 -6.26 -13.34
C ALA A 106 -3.43 -6.82 -12.68
N VAL A 107 -4.59 -6.59 -13.29
CA VAL A 107 -5.89 -7.07 -12.81
C VAL A 107 -6.52 -7.92 -13.90
N LEU A 108 -6.88 -9.16 -13.61
CA LEU A 108 -7.59 -10.06 -14.52
C LEU A 108 -9.02 -10.24 -14.04
N HIS A 109 -9.99 -10.09 -14.93
CA HIS A 109 -11.41 -10.23 -14.62
C HIS A 109 -11.98 -11.50 -15.24
N LEU A 110 -12.37 -12.47 -14.40
CA LEU A 110 -12.83 -13.79 -14.85
C LEU A 110 -14.24 -14.12 -14.34
N SER A 111 -15.13 -14.59 -15.21
CA SER A 111 -16.31 -15.36 -14.78
C SER A 111 -15.95 -16.85 -14.64
N VAL A 112 -16.67 -17.54 -13.75
CA VAL A 112 -16.35 -18.90 -13.32
C VAL A 112 -17.59 -19.79 -13.34
N GLU A 113 -17.52 -20.92 -14.04
CA GLU A 113 -18.62 -21.88 -14.23
C GLU A 113 -18.43 -23.19 -13.43
N ARG A 114 -17.33 -23.31 -12.68
CA ARG A 114 -16.99 -24.45 -11.82
C ARG A 114 -16.81 -24.02 -10.35
N PRO A 115 -16.67 -24.92 -9.36
CA PRO A 115 -16.55 -24.51 -7.96
C PRO A 115 -15.38 -23.55 -7.73
N LEU A 116 -15.66 -22.42 -7.06
CA LEU A 116 -14.70 -21.31 -6.95
C LEU A 116 -13.55 -21.58 -5.98
N LEU A 117 -13.81 -22.25 -4.85
CA LEU A 117 -12.80 -22.50 -3.82
C LEU A 117 -11.58 -23.32 -4.32
N PRO A 118 -11.77 -24.40 -5.11
CA PRO A 118 -10.71 -25.08 -5.86
C PRO A 118 -9.72 -24.16 -6.58
N ILE A 119 -10.25 -23.19 -7.34
CA ILE A 119 -9.45 -22.25 -8.14
C ILE A 119 -8.67 -21.31 -7.23
N LEU A 120 -9.32 -20.79 -6.19
CA LEU A 120 -8.69 -19.91 -5.21
C LEU A 120 -7.54 -20.59 -4.46
N ARG A 121 -7.72 -21.87 -4.06
CA ARG A 121 -6.67 -22.67 -3.42
C ARG A 121 -5.49 -22.93 -4.36
N ALA A 122 -5.76 -23.16 -5.64
CA ALA A 122 -4.71 -23.31 -6.66
C ALA A 122 -3.88 -22.03 -6.79
N LEU A 123 -4.53 -20.87 -6.92
CA LEU A 123 -3.88 -19.55 -6.96
C LEU A 123 -3.06 -19.21 -5.70
N ALA A 124 -3.45 -19.77 -4.56
CA ALA A 124 -2.72 -19.64 -3.30
C ALA A 124 -1.52 -20.60 -3.18
N GLY A 125 -1.28 -21.46 -4.18
CA GLY A 125 -0.22 -22.48 -4.18
C GLY A 125 -0.49 -23.65 -3.22
N ARG A 126 -1.75 -23.89 -2.85
CA ARG A 126 -2.10 -24.88 -1.80
C ARG A 126 -2.50 -26.26 -2.32
N ARG A 127 -2.38 -26.47 -3.63
CA ARG A 127 -2.65 -27.77 -4.25
C ARG A 127 -1.39 -28.58 -4.48
N ARG A 128 -1.54 -29.91 -4.43
CA ARG A 128 -0.45 -30.88 -4.61
C ARG A 128 -0.04 -31.11 -6.08
N ASN A 129 -0.89 -30.78 -7.06
CA ASN A 129 -0.64 -31.04 -8.48
C ASN A 129 -0.57 -29.74 -9.29
N ALA A 130 0.57 -29.50 -9.94
CA ALA A 130 0.83 -28.31 -10.77
C ALA A 130 0.03 -28.26 -12.09
N VAL A 131 -0.63 -29.35 -12.48
CA VAL A 131 -1.37 -29.48 -13.74
C VAL A 131 -2.69 -28.69 -13.75
N ASP A 132 -3.18 -28.27 -12.58
CA ASP A 132 -4.46 -27.56 -12.41
C ASP A 132 -4.31 -26.05 -12.11
N ASP A 133 -3.15 -25.44 -12.40
CA ASP A 133 -2.96 -24.01 -12.18
C ASP A 133 -3.83 -23.19 -13.15
N PRO A 134 -4.80 -22.39 -12.65
CA PRO A 134 -5.73 -21.63 -13.49
C PRO A 134 -5.07 -20.49 -14.26
N LEU A 135 -3.84 -20.09 -13.94
CA LEU A 135 -3.08 -19.04 -14.64
C LEU A 135 -2.03 -19.64 -15.58
N THR A 136 -2.38 -20.71 -16.28
CA THR A 136 -1.55 -21.34 -17.32
C THR A 136 -2.19 -21.24 -18.70
N GLY A 137 -1.45 -21.64 -19.73
CA GLY A 137 -1.97 -21.69 -21.10
C GLY A 137 -2.30 -20.29 -21.65
N PRO A 138 -3.55 -20.00 -22.05
CA PRO A 138 -3.99 -18.71 -22.54
C PRO A 138 -4.29 -17.70 -21.42
N PHE A 139 -4.34 -18.14 -20.16
CA PHE A 139 -4.47 -17.25 -18.99
C PHE A 139 -3.12 -16.94 -18.33
N ASP A 140 -2.02 -17.45 -18.87
CA ASP A 140 -0.67 -17.19 -18.38
C ASP A 140 -0.36 -15.68 -18.41
N PRO A 141 -0.20 -15.02 -17.23
CA PRO A 141 0.04 -13.59 -17.17
C PRO A 141 1.32 -13.15 -17.88
N ALA A 142 2.35 -14.00 -17.93
CA ALA A 142 3.59 -13.69 -18.65
C ALA A 142 3.36 -13.61 -20.16
N ARG A 143 2.46 -14.44 -20.70
CA ARG A 143 2.06 -14.40 -22.10
C ARG A 143 1.13 -13.22 -22.40
N LEU A 144 0.14 -12.99 -21.54
CA LEU A 144 -0.82 -11.89 -21.70
C LEU A 144 -0.15 -10.52 -21.66
N LEU A 145 0.89 -10.37 -20.82
CA LEU A 145 1.62 -9.11 -20.62
C LEU A 145 2.91 -9.00 -21.44
N ALA A 146 3.15 -9.94 -22.36
CA ALA A 146 4.39 -10.02 -23.13
C ALA A 146 4.73 -8.68 -23.82
N GLY A 147 5.94 -8.18 -23.55
CA GLY A 147 6.44 -6.92 -24.10
C GLY A 147 5.76 -5.65 -23.53
N ILE A 148 4.94 -5.77 -22.49
CA ILE A 148 4.30 -4.65 -21.78
C ILE A 148 4.77 -4.61 -20.33
N ALA A 149 4.71 -5.75 -19.64
CA ALA A 149 5.11 -5.87 -18.25
C ALA A 149 5.69 -7.26 -17.94
N ASP A 150 6.66 -7.30 -17.04
CA ASP A 150 7.16 -8.53 -16.47
C ASP A 150 6.37 -8.87 -15.21
N VAL A 151 5.87 -10.11 -15.13
CA VAL A 151 5.33 -10.66 -13.89
C VAL A 151 6.49 -10.86 -12.93
N ARG A 152 6.45 -10.21 -11.76
CA ARG A 152 7.60 -10.18 -10.85
C ARG A 152 8.04 -11.59 -10.42
N ASP A 153 9.34 -11.70 -10.15
CA ASP A 153 10.04 -12.95 -9.82
C ASP A 153 9.38 -13.66 -8.61
N PRO A 154 9.03 -14.96 -8.73
CA PRO A 154 8.56 -15.79 -7.62
C PRO A 154 9.51 -15.84 -6.40
N ASN A 155 10.75 -15.36 -6.53
CA ASN A 155 11.71 -15.22 -5.43
C ASN A 155 11.54 -13.94 -4.58
N ALA A 156 10.57 -13.07 -4.89
CA ALA A 156 10.19 -11.97 -4.00
C ALA A 156 9.65 -12.52 -2.65
N PRO A 157 9.78 -11.77 -1.53
CA PRO A 157 9.31 -12.23 -0.23
C PRO A 157 7.88 -12.80 -0.30
N PHE A 158 7.67 -13.96 0.32
CA PHE A 158 6.48 -14.83 0.16
C PHE A 158 5.11 -14.13 0.29
N ALA A 159 5.06 -12.98 0.97
CA ALA A 159 3.84 -12.20 1.19
C ALA A 159 3.44 -11.28 0.00
N THR A 160 4.33 -11.00 -0.94
CA THR A 160 4.09 -10.11 -2.10
C THR A 160 4.17 -10.81 -3.45
N ALA A 161 4.62 -12.07 -3.51
CA ALA A 161 4.71 -12.81 -4.78
C ALA A 161 3.37 -13.46 -5.21
N GLN A 162 2.48 -13.78 -4.26
CA GLN A 162 1.23 -14.45 -4.59
C GLN A 162 0.14 -13.49 -5.11
N PRO A 163 -0.70 -13.93 -6.06
CA PRO A 163 -1.84 -13.15 -6.51
C PRO A 163 -2.79 -12.83 -5.35
N TYR A 164 -3.29 -11.60 -5.30
CA TYR A 164 -4.40 -11.25 -4.41
C TYR A 164 -5.72 -11.50 -5.15
N THR A 165 -6.62 -12.30 -4.59
CA THR A 165 -7.88 -12.68 -5.25
C THR A 165 -9.07 -11.98 -4.64
N ILE A 166 -10.03 -11.60 -5.48
CA ILE A 166 -11.33 -11.10 -5.06
C ILE A 166 -12.39 -12.04 -5.63
N ALA A 167 -13.03 -12.79 -4.75
CA ALA A 167 -14.06 -13.76 -5.09
C ALA A 167 -15.45 -13.17 -4.89
N PHE A 168 -16.37 -13.41 -5.80
CA PHE A 168 -17.78 -13.11 -5.60
C PHE A 168 -18.60 -14.35 -5.96
N MET A 169 -19.51 -14.74 -5.07
CA MET A 169 -20.37 -15.91 -5.22
C MET A 169 -21.78 -15.62 -4.75
N THR A 170 -22.77 -16.03 -5.53
CA THR A 170 -24.17 -16.03 -5.12
C THR A 170 -24.69 -17.45 -4.98
N PRO A 171 -25.52 -17.72 -3.95
CA PRO A 171 -26.02 -19.06 -3.73
C PRO A 171 -27.21 -19.41 -4.64
N THR A 172 -27.31 -20.67 -5.03
CA THR A 172 -28.52 -21.27 -5.61
C THR A 172 -29.56 -21.58 -4.50
N PRO A 173 -30.84 -21.86 -4.83
CA PRO A 173 -31.85 -22.23 -3.82
C PRO A 173 -31.47 -23.45 -2.95
N GLN A 174 -30.65 -24.35 -3.50
CA GLN A 174 -30.22 -25.58 -2.83
C GLN A 174 -29.10 -25.32 -1.80
N GLN A 175 -28.44 -24.16 -1.87
CA GLN A 175 -27.29 -23.81 -1.03
C GLN A 175 -27.74 -23.10 0.25
N THR A 176 -28.64 -23.75 0.98
CA THR A 176 -29.18 -23.28 2.27
C THR A 176 -28.13 -22.88 3.33
N PRO A 177 -26.88 -23.42 3.36
CA PRO A 177 -25.86 -22.94 4.30
C PRO A 177 -25.45 -21.47 4.13
N ALA A 178 -25.65 -20.87 2.95
CA ALA A 178 -25.37 -19.47 2.68
C ALA A 178 -26.61 -18.57 2.77
N LEU A 179 -27.81 -19.15 2.80
CA LEU A 179 -29.08 -18.44 2.69
C LEU A 179 -29.60 -17.96 4.04
N ARG A 180 -30.12 -16.73 4.07
CA ARG A 180 -30.89 -16.19 5.18
C ARG A 180 -32.27 -16.83 5.24
N SER A 181 -32.77 -17.09 6.44
CA SER A 181 -34.14 -17.56 6.66
C SER A 181 -35.15 -16.41 6.54
N GLY A 182 -35.58 -16.10 5.31
CA GLY A 182 -36.49 -14.96 5.05
C GLY A 182 -35.78 -13.60 5.11
N LEU A 183 -36.52 -12.50 4.99
CA LEU A 183 -35.96 -11.15 4.87
C LEU A 183 -35.31 -10.64 6.18
N GLU A 184 -35.89 -10.98 7.34
CA GLU A 184 -35.43 -10.52 8.66
C GLU A 184 -34.68 -11.60 9.46
N GLY A 185 -34.61 -12.84 8.95
CA GLY A 185 -33.99 -13.94 9.67
C GLY A 185 -32.50 -13.74 9.90
N ALA A 186 -31.95 -14.38 10.92
CA ALA A 186 -30.51 -14.39 11.15
C ALA A 186 -29.77 -15.11 10.01
N LEU A 187 -28.56 -14.64 9.70
CA LEU A 187 -27.69 -15.34 8.77
C LEU A 187 -27.09 -16.58 9.46
N PRO A 188 -27.09 -17.77 8.82
CA PRO A 188 -26.45 -18.94 9.39
C PRO A 188 -24.94 -18.75 9.56
N ALA A 189 -24.36 -19.28 10.65
CA ALA A 189 -22.91 -19.23 10.87
C ALA A 189 -22.09 -19.98 9.78
N SER A 190 -22.72 -20.86 9.00
CA SER A 190 -22.10 -21.47 7.82
C SER A 190 -21.82 -20.48 6.70
N ALA A 191 -22.62 -19.41 6.55
CA ALA A 191 -22.40 -18.39 5.53
C ALA A 191 -21.09 -17.63 5.79
N ASP A 192 -20.82 -17.27 7.05
CA ASP A 192 -19.57 -16.60 7.42
C ASP A 192 -18.36 -17.52 7.27
N ARG A 193 -18.53 -18.82 7.55
CA ARG A 193 -17.49 -19.82 7.27
C ARG A 193 -17.19 -19.92 5.78
N TRP A 194 -18.20 -19.94 4.91
CA TRP A 194 -17.99 -19.92 3.46
C TRP A 194 -17.30 -18.65 3.00
N LEU A 195 -17.73 -17.50 3.51
CA LEU A 195 -17.10 -16.21 3.21
C LEU A 195 -15.62 -16.19 3.63
N TRP A 196 -15.29 -16.73 4.80
CA TRP A 196 -13.90 -16.90 5.24
C TRP A 196 -13.11 -17.87 4.36
N GLN A 197 -13.68 -19.00 3.96
CA GLN A 197 -13.00 -19.97 3.09
C GLN A 197 -12.65 -19.36 1.74
N LEU A 198 -13.57 -18.59 1.15
CA LEU A 198 -13.34 -17.84 -0.10
C LEU A 198 -12.25 -16.78 0.08
N ALA A 199 -12.34 -15.93 1.12
CA ALA A 199 -11.38 -14.84 1.31
C ALA A 199 -9.98 -15.34 1.68
N SER A 200 -9.90 -16.37 2.51
CA SER A 200 -8.63 -16.96 2.96
C SER A 200 -8.03 -17.92 1.93
N ARG A 201 -8.84 -18.35 0.95
CA ARG A 201 -8.50 -19.34 -0.08
C ARG A 201 -8.11 -20.67 0.56
N SER A 202 -8.89 -21.06 1.58
CA SER A 202 -8.57 -22.18 2.47
C SER A 202 -9.78 -23.05 2.74
N THR A 203 -9.48 -24.29 3.11
CA THR A 203 -10.38 -25.20 3.82
C THR A 203 -9.97 -25.30 5.29
N PRO A 204 -10.81 -25.91 6.15
CA PRO A 204 -10.42 -26.25 7.51
C PRO A 204 -9.23 -27.22 7.58
N GLU A 205 -8.93 -27.97 6.50
CA GLU A 205 -7.74 -28.82 6.43
C GLU A 205 -6.46 -28.01 6.24
N ASP A 206 -6.51 -26.90 5.50
CA ASP A 206 -5.37 -26.00 5.30
C ASP A 206 -5.08 -25.19 6.57
N PHE A 207 -6.14 -24.67 7.20
CA PHE A 207 -6.09 -23.85 8.40
C PHE A 207 -7.29 -24.18 9.30
N PRO A 208 -7.13 -25.11 10.27
CA PRO A 208 -8.21 -25.43 11.17
C PRO A 208 -8.51 -24.22 12.06
N LEU A 209 -9.75 -23.73 11.98
CA LEU A 209 -10.27 -22.67 12.85
C LEU A 209 -10.76 -23.30 14.15
N PRO A 210 -10.12 -23.04 15.30
CA PRO A 210 -10.64 -23.49 16.58
C PRO A 210 -12.02 -22.87 16.81
N PRO A 211 -13.07 -23.66 17.13
CA PRO A 211 -14.43 -23.16 17.34
C PRO A 211 -14.50 -22.00 18.34
N GLU A 212 -13.60 -22.01 19.34
CA GLU A 212 -13.50 -21.01 20.40
C GLU A 212 -13.08 -19.63 19.88
N THR A 213 -12.33 -19.57 18.79
CA THR A 213 -11.80 -18.32 18.18
C THR A 213 -12.39 -18.01 16.82
N ALA A 214 -13.24 -18.89 16.29
CA ALA A 214 -13.87 -18.72 14.98
C ALA A 214 -14.69 -17.41 14.93
N GLY A 215 -15.37 -17.05 16.01
CA GLY A 215 -16.11 -15.78 16.11
C GLY A 215 -15.21 -14.55 15.97
N ASP A 216 -14.01 -14.57 16.56
CA ASP A 216 -13.06 -13.46 16.50
C ASP A 216 -12.46 -13.25 15.11
N GLN A 217 -12.30 -14.32 14.33
CA GLN A 217 -11.82 -14.22 12.94
C GLN A 217 -12.92 -13.76 11.96
N LEU A 218 -14.19 -13.88 12.38
CA LEU A 218 -15.37 -13.51 11.59
C LEU A 218 -15.97 -12.16 12.03
N LYS A 219 -15.42 -11.51 13.07
CA LYS A 219 -15.92 -10.23 13.58
C LYS A 219 -15.77 -9.07 12.60
N ASP A 220 -14.81 -9.18 11.68
CA ASP A 220 -14.48 -8.12 10.70
C ASP A 220 -15.24 -8.29 9.37
N VAL A 221 -16.32 -9.09 9.36
CA VAL A 221 -17.19 -9.23 8.19
C VAL A 221 -17.95 -7.93 7.95
N VAL A 222 -17.80 -7.37 6.75
CA VAL A 222 -18.51 -6.17 6.28
C VAL A 222 -19.89 -6.57 5.77
N ARG A 223 -20.94 -6.25 6.54
CA ARG A 223 -22.34 -6.46 6.14
C ARG A 223 -22.80 -5.33 5.23
N ILE A 224 -22.66 -5.51 3.92
CA ILE A 224 -22.98 -4.48 2.93
C ILE A 224 -24.48 -4.22 2.87
N SER A 225 -25.29 -5.29 2.87
CA SER A 225 -26.74 -5.23 3.05
C SER A 225 -27.28 -6.55 3.61
N ALA A 226 -28.60 -6.68 3.74
CA ALA A 226 -29.23 -7.94 4.12
C ALA A 226 -28.90 -9.11 3.15
N ASP A 227 -28.65 -8.77 1.88
CA ASP A 227 -28.51 -9.69 0.76
C ASP A 227 -27.09 -10.17 0.51
N TRP A 228 -26.07 -9.53 1.09
CA TRP A 228 -24.68 -9.91 0.86
C TRP A 228 -23.72 -9.26 1.86
N SER A 229 -22.60 -9.95 2.06
CA SER A 229 -21.49 -9.51 2.91
C SER A 229 -20.16 -9.68 2.20
N ALA A 230 -19.14 -9.03 2.74
CA ALA A 230 -17.78 -9.16 2.29
C ALA A 230 -16.82 -9.42 3.46
N LEU A 231 -15.71 -10.09 3.17
CA LEU A 231 -14.61 -10.24 4.10
C LEU A 231 -13.30 -9.93 3.36
N VAL A 232 -12.45 -9.13 3.99
CA VAL A 232 -11.14 -8.75 3.47
C VAL A 232 -10.09 -9.36 4.39
N LEU A 233 -9.19 -10.16 3.83
CA LEU A 233 -8.06 -10.79 4.51
C LEU A 233 -6.77 -10.42 3.79
N ARG A 234 -5.62 -10.71 4.42
CA ARG A 234 -4.29 -10.37 3.88
C ARG A 234 -4.03 -10.92 2.47
N GLN A 235 -4.58 -12.09 2.13
CA GLN A 235 -4.30 -12.74 0.84
C GLN A 235 -5.46 -12.70 -0.16
N GLY A 236 -6.60 -12.13 0.22
CA GLY A 236 -7.76 -12.07 -0.64
C GLY A 236 -8.97 -11.44 0.02
N ALA A 237 -9.96 -11.10 -0.80
CA ALA A 237 -11.28 -10.71 -0.36
C ALA A 237 -12.33 -11.63 -0.97
N ALA A 238 -13.48 -11.74 -0.30
CA ALA A 238 -14.63 -12.43 -0.83
C ALA A 238 -15.91 -11.65 -0.59
N PHE A 239 -16.87 -11.87 -1.46
CA PHE A 239 -18.25 -11.39 -1.40
C PHE A 239 -19.18 -12.59 -1.53
N LEU A 240 -20.16 -12.69 -0.63
CA LEU A 240 -21.11 -13.80 -0.62
C LEU A 240 -22.53 -13.27 -0.54
N GLY A 241 -23.38 -13.72 -1.47
CA GLY A 241 -24.82 -13.51 -1.42
C GLY A 241 -25.50 -14.33 -0.31
N HIS A 242 -26.58 -13.79 0.23
CA HIS A 242 -27.34 -14.37 1.36
C HIS A 242 -28.80 -14.65 1.03
N ARG A 243 -29.19 -14.47 -0.22
CA ARG A 243 -30.46 -14.94 -0.77
C ARG A 243 -30.20 -15.66 -2.08
N SER A 244 -31.17 -16.46 -2.52
CA SER A 244 -31.04 -17.16 -3.80
C SER A 244 -30.94 -16.14 -4.93
N ASP A 245 -30.00 -16.37 -5.83
CA ASP A 245 -29.90 -15.64 -7.09
C ASP A 245 -31.00 -16.14 -8.03
N THR A 246 -31.79 -15.21 -8.58
CA THR A 246 -32.87 -15.52 -9.53
C THR A 246 -32.42 -15.40 -10.99
N GLY A 247 -31.16 -15.03 -11.24
CA GLY A 247 -30.55 -14.97 -12.56
C GLY A 247 -30.51 -13.55 -13.14
N ALA A 248 -30.88 -13.42 -14.42
CA ALA A 248 -30.80 -12.15 -15.12
C ALA A 248 -31.79 -11.11 -14.57
N GLY A 249 -31.36 -9.87 -14.40
CA GLY A 249 -32.16 -8.79 -13.80
C GLY A 249 -32.23 -8.81 -12.27
N ASP A 250 -31.63 -9.80 -11.61
CA ASP A 250 -31.52 -9.86 -10.17
C ASP A 250 -30.56 -8.76 -9.65
N PHE A 251 -30.79 -8.25 -8.43
CA PHE A 251 -29.87 -7.30 -7.77
C PHE A 251 -28.42 -7.83 -7.71
N PHE A 252 -28.20 -9.15 -7.72
CA PHE A 252 -26.85 -9.68 -7.77
C PHE A 252 -26.05 -9.31 -9.03
N GLU A 253 -26.69 -8.91 -10.14
CA GLU A 253 -25.97 -8.30 -11.27
C GLU A 253 -25.33 -6.97 -10.89
N PHE A 254 -26.06 -6.15 -10.13
CA PHE A 254 -25.53 -4.91 -9.59
C PHE A 254 -24.43 -5.17 -8.56
N ALA A 255 -24.60 -6.20 -7.73
CA ALA A 255 -23.62 -6.57 -6.69
C ALA A 255 -22.30 -7.07 -7.31
N ALA A 256 -22.37 -7.98 -8.28
CA ALA A 256 -21.23 -8.45 -9.06
C ALA A 256 -20.49 -7.28 -9.73
N LEU A 257 -21.25 -6.40 -10.40
CA LEU A 257 -20.72 -5.18 -11.02
C LEU A 257 -19.94 -4.32 -10.01
N HIS A 258 -20.49 -4.07 -8.82
CA HIS A 258 -19.83 -3.26 -7.79
C HIS A 258 -18.57 -3.94 -7.22
N SER A 259 -18.61 -5.26 -7.06
CA SER A 259 -17.47 -6.05 -6.58
C SER A 259 -16.24 -5.91 -7.49
N ARG A 260 -16.45 -5.90 -8.81
CA ARG A 260 -15.40 -5.76 -9.84
C ARG A 260 -15.05 -4.32 -10.21
N THR A 261 -15.75 -3.33 -9.65
CA THR A 261 -15.54 -1.93 -9.99
C THR A 261 -15.22 -1.11 -8.73
N VAL A 262 -16.22 -0.49 -8.10
CA VAL A 262 -16.05 0.45 -6.98
C VAL A 262 -15.41 -0.22 -5.77
N TYR A 263 -15.74 -1.47 -5.48
CA TYR A 263 -15.15 -2.19 -4.35
C TYR A 263 -13.74 -2.70 -4.64
N LEU A 264 -13.50 -3.19 -5.85
CA LEU A 264 -12.15 -3.44 -6.34
C LEU A 264 -11.27 -2.19 -6.21
N ASP A 265 -11.78 -1.01 -6.55
CA ASP A 265 -11.02 0.24 -6.47
C ASP A 265 -10.63 0.63 -5.05
N ALA A 266 -11.52 0.39 -4.08
CA ALA A 266 -11.20 0.59 -2.67
C ALA A 266 -10.05 -0.34 -2.23
N LEU A 267 -10.08 -1.61 -2.66
CA LEU A 267 -9.04 -2.59 -2.36
C LEU A 267 -7.71 -2.26 -3.07
N LEU A 268 -7.76 -1.85 -4.35
CA LEU A 268 -6.57 -1.41 -5.10
C LEU A 268 -5.95 -0.17 -4.47
N LEU A 269 -6.76 0.78 -3.99
CA LEU A 269 -6.23 1.93 -3.26
C LEU A 269 -5.57 1.52 -1.95
N GLY A 270 -6.14 0.53 -1.23
CA GLY A 270 -5.50 -0.09 -0.09
C GLY A 270 -4.14 -0.70 -0.43
N ALA A 271 -4.05 -1.41 -1.56
CA ALA A 271 -2.78 -1.97 -2.05
C ALA A 271 -1.75 -0.88 -2.38
N LEU A 272 -2.16 0.21 -3.04
CA LEU A 272 -1.29 1.37 -3.27
C LEU A 272 -0.81 1.99 -1.95
N GLN A 273 -1.69 2.11 -0.95
CA GLN A 273 -1.31 2.63 0.37
C GLN A 273 -0.30 1.73 1.08
N ARG A 274 -0.47 0.42 1.01
CA ARG A 274 0.48 -0.56 1.55
C ARG A 274 1.85 -0.38 0.91
N ASP A 275 1.92 -0.36 -0.43
CA ASP A 275 3.18 -0.28 -1.16
C ASP A 275 3.95 1.02 -0.83
N HIS A 276 3.25 2.15 -0.66
CA HIS A 276 3.86 3.41 -0.20
C HIS A 276 4.30 3.37 1.26
N ILE A 277 3.58 2.70 2.15
CA ILE A 277 3.99 2.53 3.55
C ILE A 277 5.23 1.63 3.64
N ASP A 278 5.31 0.57 2.83
CA ASP A 278 6.50 -0.27 2.73
C ASP A 278 7.71 0.56 2.28
N GLU A 279 7.57 1.39 1.25
CA GLU A 279 8.62 2.33 0.81
C GLU A 279 9.06 3.31 1.91
N LEU A 280 8.11 3.96 2.60
CA LEU A 280 8.44 4.90 3.68
C LEU A 280 9.16 4.21 4.85
N THR A 281 8.84 2.94 5.12
CA THR A 281 9.52 2.13 6.14
C THR A 281 10.98 1.87 5.73
N ASP A 282 11.21 1.53 4.46
CA ASP A 282 12.55 1.31 3.94
C ASP A 282 13.35 2.62 3.86
N GLU A 283 12.73 3.74 3.50
CA GLU A 283 13.36 5.07 3.51
C GLU A 283 13.85 5.43 4.92
N LEU A 284 13.01 5.23 5.95
CA LEU A 284 13.38 5.45 7.36
C LEU A 284 14.61 4.64 7.77
N SER A 285 14.65 3.36 7.38
CA SER A 285 15.75 2.45 7.74
C SER A 285 17.10 2.89 7.16
N GLU A 286 17.10 3.60 6.03
CA GLU A 286 18.32 4.07 5.35
C GLU A 286 18.82 5.45 5.84
N VAL A 287 18.00 6.20 6.59
CA VAL A 287 18.32 7.59 7.00
C VAL A 287 19.68 7.68 7.70
N PHE A 288 20.01 6.71 8.56
CA PHE A 288 21.26 6.69 9.33
C PHE A 288 22.49 6.13 8.59
N ASN A 289 22.30 5.51 7.43
CA ASN A 289 23.40 4.95 6.64
C ASN A 289 24.12 6.02 5.81
N SER A 290 23.57 7.24 5.75
CA SER A 290 24.11 8.32 4.91
C SER A 290 24.88 9.38 5.71
N SER A 291 25.90 9.98 5.09
CA SER A 291 26.63 11.15 5.61
C SER A 291 25.83 12.46 5.49
N GLN A 292 24.58 12.42 4.98
CA GLN A 292 23.76 13.60 4.68
C GLN A 292 22.38 13.52 5.37
N LEU A 293 22.38 13.28 6.67
CA LEU A 293 21.19 13.06 7.49
C LEU A 293 20.10 14.12 7.27
N ALA A 294 20.43 15.42 7.35
CA ALA A 294 19.46 16.51 7.21
C ALA A 294 18.73 16.49 5.85
N ARG A 295 19.46 16.16 4.77
CA ARG A 295 18.89 16.08 3.43
C ARG A 295 17.94 14.90 3.28
N GLN A 296 18.29 13.76 3.85
CA GLN A 296 17.45 12.56 3.83
C GLN A 296 16.18 12.74 4.63
N VAL A 297 16.27 13.34 5.82
CA VAL A 297 15.09 13.65 6.66
C VAL A 297 14.15 14.60 5.92
N ALA A 298 14.67 15.66 5.29
CA ALA A 298 13.84 16.58 4.50
C ALA A 298 13.17 15.91 3.27
N ALA A 299 13.85 14.95 2.63
CA ALA A 299 13.29 14.17 1.54
C ALA A 299 12.15 13.24 2.04
N LEU A 300 12.38 12.54 3.16
CA LEU A 300 11.39 11.68 3.80
C LEU A 300 10.14 12.47 4.22
N GLU A 301 10.30 13.63 4.87
CA GLU A 301 9.18 14.50 5.26
C GLU A 301 8.35 14.94 4.05
N ARG A 302 9.01 15.28 2.93
CA ARG A 302 8.34 15.60 1.67
C ARG A 302 7.56 14.40 1.12
N ASN A 303 8.14 13.21 1.15
CA ASN A 303 7.49 11.98 0.68
C ASN A 303 6.27 11.64 1.54
N ILE A 304 6.38 11.76 2.87
CA ILE A 304 5.25 11.61 3.81
C ILE A 304 4.12 12.59 3.48
N ALA A 305 4.44 13.86 3.20
CA ALA A 305 3.45 14.86 2.84
C ALA A 305 2.73 14.56 1.51
N VAL A 306 3.48 14.10 0.50
CA VAL A 306 2.92 13.66 -0.79
C VAL A 306 2.02 12.44 -0.61
N PHE A 307 2.49 11.44 0.15
CA PHE A 307 1.70 10.25 0.46
C PHE A 307 0.38 10.62 1.14
N ARG A 308 0.45 11.47 2.18
CA ARG A 308 -0.72 11.88 2.95
C ARG A 308 -1.73 12.65 2.12
N SER A 309 -1.28 13.57 1.28
CA SER A 309 -2.17 14.39 0.45
C SER A 309 -2.84 13.60 -0.68
N THR A 310 -2.17 12.56 -1.18
CA THR A 310 -2.58 11.83 -2.39
C THR A 310 -3.31 10.53 -2.08
N TYR A 311 -2.80 9.72 -1.15
CA TYR A 311 -3.27 8.36 -0.91
C TYR A 311 -3.93 8.17 0.46
N TRP A 312 -3.49 8.90 1.49
CA TRP A 312 -3.93 8.67 2.87
C TRP A 312 -5.06 9.61 3.32
N ARG A 313 -6.31 9.20 3.07
CA ARG A 313 -7.51 9.84 3.63
C ARG A 313 -8.40 8.83 4.32
N GLN A 314 -8.96 9.22 5.47
CA GLN A 314 -9.85 8.37 6.28
C GLN A 314 -11.23 8.16 5.65
N HIS A 315 -11.67 9.06 4.76
CA HIS A 315 -12.92 8.94 4.02
C HIS A 315 -12.64 9.06 2.52
N LEU A 316 -12.81 7.94 1.81
CA LEU A 316 -12.54 7.86 0.37
C LEU A 316 -13.76 8.23 -0.46
N THR A 317 -14.95 7.90 0.03
CA THR A 317 -16.18 7.94 -0.75
C THR A 317 -17.33 8.48 0.08
N ALA A 318 -18.37 8.98 -0.58
CA ALA A 318 -19.66 9.24 0.06
C ALA A 318 -20.45 7.94 0.36
N HIS A 319 -19.94 6.77 -0.02
CA HIS A 319 -20.64 5.48 0.02
C HIS A 319 -20.02 4.55 1.08
N GLY A 320 -20.77 4.24 2.15
CA GLY A 320 -20.27 3.53 3.34
C GLY A 320 -19.45 2.26 3.04
N ALA A 321 -20.02 1.31 2.30
CA ALA A 321 -19.41 0.00 2.11
C ALA A 321 -18.01 0.02 1.46
N ALA A 322 -17.74 0.95 0.53
CA ALA A 322 -16.41 1.07 -0.07
C ALA A 322 -15.37 1.58 0.94
N ASN A 323 -15.76 2.47 1.85
CA ASN A 323 -14.91 2.92 2.95
C ASN A 323 -14.67 1.76 3.94
N ASP A 324 -15.71 0.99 4.26
CA ASP A 324 -15.60 -0.15 5.20
C ASP A 324 -14.64 -1.23 4.67
N LEU A 325 -14.68 -1.52 3.36
CA LEU A 325 -13.75 -2.45 2.71
C LEU A 325 -12.30 -1.94 2.74
N LEU A 326 -12.08 -0.64 2.49
CA LEU A 326 -10.74 -0.06 2.65
C LEU A 326 -10.27 -0.19 4.09
N LEU A 327 -11.10 0.16 5.07
CA LEU A 327 -10.75 0.07 6.49
C LEU A 327 -10.40 -1.36 6.89
N ALA A 328 -11.18 -2.35 6.42
CA ALA A 328 -10.89 -3.76 6.62
C ALA A 328 -9.52 -4.15 6.02
N PHE A 329 -9.22 -3.69 4.78
CA PHE A 329 -7.91 -3.89 4.17
C PHE A 329 -6.77 -3.24 4.98
N GLN A 330 -6.94 -1.97 5.37
CA GLN A 330 -5.97 -1.23 6.16
C GLN A 330 -5.68 -1.92 7.49
N ASN A 331 -6.70 -2.44 8.17
CA ASN A 331 -6.57 -3.16 9.43
C ASN A 331 -5.80 -4.48 9.25
N GLN A 332 -6.12 -5.26 8.19
CA GLN A 332 -5.40 -6.51 7.90
C GLN A 332 -3.90 -6.32 7.63
N HIS A 333 -3.54 -5.19 7.02
CA HIS A 333 -2.15 -4.84 6.76
C HIS A 333 -1.54 -3.95 7.86
N ARG A 334 -2.27 -3.67 8.95
CA ARG A 334 -1.89 -2.78 10.05
C ARG A 334 -1.40 -1.40 9.58
N LEU A 335 -1.91 -0.92 8.45
CA LEU A 335 -1.43 0.30 7.80
C LEU A 335 -1.51 1.52 8.71
N PRO A 336 -2.59 1.76 9.49
CA PRO A 336 -2.65 2.92 10.38
C PRO A 336 -1.64 2.88 11.53
N ALA A 337 -1.34 1.69 12.05
CA ALA A 337 -0.35 1.52 13.11
C ALA A 337 1.06 1.77 12.56
N ARG A 338 1.41 1.13 11.44
CA ARG A 338 2.70 1.32 10.76
C ARG A 338 2.94 2.77 10.37
N PHE A 339 1.94 3.42 9.78
CA PHE A 339 2.08 4.83 9.38
C PHE A 339 2.27 5.76 10.58
N ARG A 340 1.66 5.47 11.73
CA ARG A 340 1.87 6.23 12.97
C ARG A 340 3.27 6.03 13.54
N GLU A 341 3.82 4.82 13.47
CA GLU A 341 5.21 4.53 13.83
C GLU A 341 6.18 5.33 12.95
N ILE A 342 5.96 5.31 11.62
CA ILE A 342 6.74 6.09 10.64
C ILE A 342 6.74 7.59 11.00
N LEU A 343 5.57 8.14 11.32
CA LEU A 343 5.44 9.56 11.70
C LEU A 343 6.18 9.90 13.01
N ALA A 344 6.13 9.00 13.99
CA ALA A 344 6.83 9.19 15.26
C ALA A 344 8.34 9.19 15.06
N GLU A 345 8.85 8.21 14.32
CA GLU A 345 10.28 8.06 14.04
C GLU A 345 10.83 9.21 13.18
N ALA A 346 10.10 9.63 12.14
CA ALA A 346 10.47 10.80 11.35
C ALA A 346 10.56 12.09 12.20
N ALA A 347 9.65 12.25 13.17
CA ALA A 347 9.70 13.38 14.10
C ALA A 347 10.90 13.31 15.06
N ASP A 348 11.30 12.12 15.50
CA ASP A 348 12.53 11.93 16.29
C ASP A 348 13.77 12.32 15.48
N TYR A 349 13.84 11.93 14.20
CA TYR A 349 14.96 12.28 13.32
C TYR A 349 15.03 13.78 13.04
N SER A 350 13.89 14.42 12.81
CA SER A 350 13.80 15.88 12.63
C SER A 350 14.33 16.62 13.86
N ARG A 351 13.96 16.18 15.08
CA ARG A 351 14.52 16.74 16.34
C ARG A 351 16.03 16.53 16.47
N LEU A 352 16.54 15.37 16.06
CA LEU A 352 17.97 15.08 16.12
C LEU A 352 18.77 15.98 15.17
N VAL A 353 18.29 16.17 13.93
CA VAL A 353 18.89 17.10 12.95
C VAL A 353 18.91 18.53 13.49
N GLN A 354 17.77 19.02 14.00
CA GLN A 354 17.69 20.37 14.58
C GLN A 354 18.65 20.56 15.77
N THR A 355 18.83 19.53 16.59
CA THR A 355 19.77 19.55 17.71
C THR A 355 21.22 19.61 17.22
N GLN A 356 21.58 18.83 16.20
CA GLN A 356 22.91 18.85 15.59
C GLN A 356 23.21 20.20 14.93
N GLU A 357 22.29 20.76 14.15
CA GLU A 357 22.45 22.08 13.53
C GLU A 357 22.62 23.19 14.58
N SER A 358 21.81 23.15 15.65
CA SER A 358 21.93 24.11 16.76
C SER A 358 23.29 24.01 17.46
N GLN A 359 23.82 22.80 17.65
CA GLN A 359 25.15 22.58 18.21
C GLN A 359 26.27 23.07 17.28
N GLN A 360 26.12 22.90 15.96
CA GLN A 360 27.08 23.40 14.97
C GLN A 360 27.09 24.93 14.92
N ILE A 361 25.91 25.57 14.89
CA ILE A 361 25.79 27.05 14.92
C ILE A 361 26.41 27.58 16.22
N SER A 362 26.07 26.98 17.36
CA SER A 362 26.64 27.39 18.66
C SER A 362 28.15 27.18 18.70
N GLY A 363 28.67 26.10 18.11
CA GLY A 363 30.10 25.83 17.97
C GLY A 363 30.81 26.85 17.08
N ALA A 364 30.25 27.15 15.91
CA ALA A 364 30.78 28.14 14.98
C ALA A 364 30.81 29.54 15.62
N LEU A 365 29.74 29.93 16.31
CA LEU A 365 29.69 31.17 17.08
C LEU A 365 30.74 31.18 18.21
N GLY A 366 30.94 30.04 18.87
CA GLY A 366 31.98 29.85 19.89
C GLY A 366 33.38 30.05 19.33
N VAL A 367 33.70 29.47 18.16
CA VAL A 367 34.98 29.68 17.47
C VAL A 367 35.14 31.14 17.06
N LEU A 368 34.11 31.75 16.47
CA LEU A 368 34.14 33.16 16.09
C LEU A 368 34.40 34.05 17.31
N THR A 369 33.87 33.69 18.47
CA THR A 369 34.12 34.41 19.73
C THR A 369 35.54 34.19 20.23
N ILE A 370 36.04 32.94 20.24
CA ILE A 370 37.40 32.58 20.70
C ILE A 370 38.48 33.23 19.82
N LEU A 371 38.27 33.30 18.50
CA LEU A 371 39.22 33.92 17.56
C LEU A 371 39.02 35.43 17.47
N GLY A 372 37.77 35.88 17.38
CA GLY A 372 37.41 37.27 17.10
C GLY A 372 37.64 38.22 18.28
N LEU A 373 37.38 37.79 19.52
CA LEU A 373 37.58 38.66 20.68
C LEU A 373 39.05 39.01 20.91
N PRO A 374 40.00 38.05 20.98
CA PRO A 374 41.41 38.39 21.14
C PRO A 374 41.94 39.23 19.98
N LEU A 375 41.51 38.93 18.75
CA LEU A 375 41.97 39.63 17.55
C LEU A 375 41.44 41.06 17.49
N GLY A 376 40.13 41.24 17.70
CA GLY A 376 39.50 42.55 17.76
C GLY A 376 40.09 43.40 18.89
N THR A 377 40.30 42.82 20.08
CA THR A 377 40.92 43.53 21.21
C THR A 377 42.34 43.98 20.88
N ALA A 378 43.16 43.11 20.29
CA ALA A 378 44.54 43.43 19.90
C ALA A 378 44.59 44.57 18.87
N LEU A 379 43.71 44.54 17.86
CA LEU A 379 43.62 45.57 16.82
C LEU A 379 43.11 46.91 17.38
N SER A 380 42.13 46.90 18.29
CA SER A 380 41.65 48.13 18.94
C SER A 380 42.73 48.77 19.83
N ILE A 381 43.53 47.98 20.55
CA ILE A 381 44.66 48.49 21.35
C ILE A 381 45.71 49.13 20.43
N LEU A 382 46.03 48.51 19.29
CA LEU A 382 46.93 49.06 18.27
C LEU A 382 46.45 50.39 17.70
N GLN A 383 45.16 50.51 17.38
CA GLN A 383 44.57 51.76 16.89
C GLN A 383 44.72 52.92 17.88
N VAL A 384 44.67 52.64 19.18
CA VAL A 384 44.84 53.66 20.25
C VAL A 384 46.31 54.01 20.46
N LEU A 385 47.23 53.05 20.32
CA LEU A 385 48.66 53.24 20.56
C LEU A 385 49.40 53.89 19.39
N GLY A 386 48.82 53.88 18.18
CA GLY A 386 49.36 54.53 16.98
C GLY A 386 50.14 53.57 16.08
N ASP A 387 49.90 53.67 14.77
CA ASP A 387 50.17 52.60 13.79
C ASP A 387 51.56 52.67 13.10
N ASN A 388 52.56 53.23 13.79
CA ASN A 388 53.84 53.61 13.15
C ASN A 388 54.93 52.52 13.17
N SER A 389 54.62 51.31 13.63
CA SER A 389 55.61 50.25 13.88
C SER A 389 55.07 48.87 13.48
N VAL A 390 55.63 48.31 12.41
CA VAL A 390 55.33 46.93 11.92
C VAL A 390 55.60 45.89 13.01
N THR A 391 56.57 46.16 13.88
CA THR A 391 56.90 45.32 15.04
C THR A 391 55.77 45.23 16.06
N ASP A 392 55.05 46.32 16.33
CA ASP A 392 53.94 46.32 17.31
C ASP A 392 52.72 45.57 16.75
N LEU A 393 52.49 45.68 15.45
CA LEU A 393 51.49 44.89 14.73
C LEU A 393 51.79 43.38 14.86
N LEU A 394 53.03 42.97 14.60
CA LEU A 394 53.45 41.56 14.69
C LEU A 394 53.35 41.02 16.12
N VAL A 395 53.75 41.80 17.12
CA VAL A 395 53.66 41.41 18.53
C VAL A 395 52.21 41.22 18.96
N ALA A 396 51.33 42.17 18.64
CA ALA A 396 49.91 42.06 18.97
C ALA A 396 49.23 40.88 18.27
N LEU A 397 49.55 40.64 16.98
CA LEU A 397 49.04 39.50 16.24
C LEU A 397 49.50 38.18 16.87
N THR A 398 50.78 38.08 17.23
CA THR A 398 51.36 36.89 17.85
C THR A 398 50.76 36.61 19.22
N LEU A 399 50.58 37.65 20.06
CA LEU A 399 49.89 37.55 21.35
C LEU A 399 48.44 37.12 21.19
N SER A 400 47.75 37.64 20.17
CA SER A 400 46.36 37.32 19.89
C SER A 400 46.19 35.86 19.44
N VAL A 401 47.07 35.37 18.57
CA VAL A 401 47.13 33.96 18.17
C VAL A 401 47.46 33.05 19.36
N ALA A 402 48.41 33.44 20.21
CA ALA A 402 48.76 32.68 21.41
C ALA A 402 47.58 32.63 22.42
N ALA A 403 46.87 33.74 22.60
CA ALA A 403 45.68 33.82 23.46
C ALA A 403 44.53 32.95 22.91
N ALA A 404 44.28 33.01 21.60
CA ALA A 404 43.31 32.15 20.93
C ALA A 404 43.68 30.66 21.03
N ALA A 405 44.95 30.31 20.80
CA ALA A 405 45.45 28.94 20.96
C ALA A 405 45.30 28.46 22.41
N GLY A 406 45.63 29.30 23.40
CA GLY A 406 45.41 29.01 24.82
C GLY A 406 43.95 28.78 25.15
N ALA A 407 43.05 29.63 24.65
CA ALA A 407 41.60 29.49 24.83
C ALA A 407 41.07 28.17 24.24
N LEU A 408 41.58 27.72 23.10
CA LEU A 408 41.21 26.43 22.49
C LEU A 408 41.65 25.22 23.33
N THR A 409 42.68 25.34 24.17
CA THR A 409 43.09 24.26 25.09
C THR A 409 42.19 24.11 26.33
N THR A 410 41.36 25.11 26.63
CA THR A 410 40.43 25.08 27.76
C THR A 410 39.31 24.05 27.56
N ARG A 411 38.58 23.70 28.63
CA ARG A 411 37.43 22.80 28.55
C ARG A 411 36.36 23.32 27.58
N TYR A 412 36.13 24.62 27.57
CA TYR A 412 35.19 25.28 26.66
C TYR A 412 35.69 25.24 25.21
N GLY A 413 36.97 25.58 24.97
CA GLY A 413 37.57 25.50 23.64
C GLY A 413 37.56 24.09 23.04
N ARG A 414 37.81 23.06 23.85
CA ARG A 414 37.71 21.66 23.44
C ARG A 414 36.28 21.23 23.11
N LEU A 415 35.28 21.71 23.86
CA LEU A 415 33.86 21.46 23.56
C LEU A 415 33.45 22.08 22.23
N VAL A 416 33.87 23.32 21.98
CA VAL A 416 33.63 24.05 20.72
C VAL A 416 34.32 23.36 19.52
N LEU A 417 35.56 22.88 19.68
CA LEU A 417 36.25 22.10 18.64
C LEU A 417 35.58 20.73 18.39
N SER A 418 35.07 20.09 19.45
CA SER A 418 34.38 18.80 19.33
C SER A 418 33.02 18.92 18.64
N SER A 419 32.29 20.04 18.84
CA SER A 419 31.01 20.27 18.15
C SER A 419 31.19 20.57 16.65
N LEU A 420 32.34 21.08 16.23
CA LEU A 420 32.71 21.21 14.81
C LEU A 420 33.16 19.89 14.19
N ARG A 421 34.00 19.11 14.89
CA ARG A 421 34.48 17.80 14.40
C ARG A 421 33.37 16.75 14.30
N GLY A 422 32.31 16.85 15.09
CA GLY A 422 31.12 16.01 14.98
C GLY A 422 30.40 16.10 13.62
N GLY A 423 30.72 17.11 12.79
CA GLY A 423 30.18 17.26 11.43
C GLY A 423 31.08 16.74 10.29
N GLU A 424 32.39 16.57 10.51
CA GLU A 424 33.34 16.19 9.43
C GLU A 424 33.71 14.69 9.42
N GLY A 425 33.23 13.90 10.38
CA GLY A 425 33.59 12.49 10.53
C GLY A 425 32.61 11.50 9.92
N LYS A 426 32.55 11.42 8.58
CA LYS A 426 32.19 10.22 7.78
C LYS A 426 32.30 10.57 6.28
N THR A 427 33.53 10.60 5.76
CA THR A 427 33.82 10.47 4.32
C THR A 427 33.75 9.02 3.88
#